data_AF-A0ABD6SQH4-F1
#
_entry.id   AF-A0ABD6SQH4-F1
#
_cell.length_a   1.000
_cell.length_b   1.000
_cell.length_c   1.000
_cell.angle_alpha   90.00
_cell.angle_beta   90.00
_cell.angle_gamma   90.00
#
_symmetry.space_group_name_H-M   'P 1'
#
loop_
_entity.id
_entity.type
_entity.pdbx_description
1 polymer ?
#
loop_
_entity_poly.entity_id
_entity_poly.type
_entity_poly.pdbx_seq_one_letter_code
_entity_poly.pdbx_strand_id
1 'polypeptide(L)'
;MDSITIELIYQEILDGKRKRFPSNTWNEDINFELSRRVTKYLINHVLQWDQDAIRHGWNQKLIQKMKLSTVLSKYNSSPYAMLNDSYPNYVKEWELGMAPINFWTKLKALEALKWTIEEKEQLTHQQLLYIYGEKWLKFHKLNTPCGMYWSGSPYAYLNELYPNQFKEWQLSNVPKGFWTKQKALEILQWTIEKKEKLTEEQLLNVFDKSWLTKHRLSSPCKIFWKNSPYAMLNALYPSRFKEWQLKKVPMNFWTIKKSLEALKWTIEVKGKLSDVDIKNLYSLEWLNQQNLRTPIIKFWKDSPYAYLNDLYPDKFKEWELISTPNRFWTKQKALKALRWTIEVKEQLTHEELKRTYSRKWIKQHKMIVPLNRFWKNSPYRMLNDLYPGRFKEWELSVTPYNYWTKQRALEALKWTIEVKEQLAYEELLKIYTCKWLIQNGLKTPLEKFWNSSSYAMLNDLYPNQFSKDMLNGYRYLKKGCTKN
;
A
#
# COMPACT_ATOMS: atom_id res chain seq x y z
N MET A 1 -64.14 -59.90 -11.58
CA MET A 1 -64.08 -59.46 -10.18
C MET A 1 -62.75 -58.76 -10.02
N ASP A 2 -62.75 -57.43 -9.95
CA ASP A 2 -61.51 -56.68 -9.72
C ASP A 2 -60.98 -57.03 -8.34
N SER A 3 -59.78 -57.60 -8.30
CA SER A 3 -59.09 -57.96 -7.06
C SER A 3 -58.88 -56.68 -6.24
N ILE A 4 -59.48 -56.63 -5.04
CA ILE A 4 -59.34 -55.48 -4.13
C ILE A 4 -57.86 -55.35 -3.76
N THR A 5 -57.23 -54.27 -4.19
CA THR A 5 -55.82 -54.01 -3.91
C THR A 5 -55.61 -53.44 -2.50
N ILE A 6 -54.41 -53.64 -1.95
CA ILE A 6 -54.08 -53.14 -0.61
C ILE A 6 -54.10 -51.60 -0.54
N GLU A 7 -53.79 -50.93 -1.65
CA GLU A 7 -53.85 -49.47 -1.78
C GLU A 7 -55.29 -48.95 -1.68
N LEU A 8 -56.25 -49.64 -2.28
CA LEU A 8 -57.68 -49.30 -2.15
C LEU A 8 -58.17 -49.45 -0.71
N ILE A 9 -57.80 -50.55 -0.05
CA ILE A 9 -58.12 -50.79 1.36
C ILE A 9 -57.49 -49.70 2.24
N TYR A 10 -56.26 -49.28 1.94
CA TYR A 10 -55.62 -48.21 2.67
C TYR A 10 -56.29 -46.86 2.44
N GLN A 11 -56.69 -46.53 1.20
CA GLN A 11 -57.43 -45.31 0.91
C GLN A 11 -58.80 -45.30 1.62
N GLU A 12 -59.52 -46.42 1.70
CA GLU A 12 -60.75 -46.54 2.50
C GLU A 12 -60.53 -46.25 4.00
N ILE A 13 -59.37 -46.62 4.54
CA ILE A 13 -59.00 -46.34 5.93
C ILE A 13 -58.70 -44.85 6.12
N LEU A 14 -58.00 -44.24 5.16
CA LEU A 14 -57.75 -42.79 5.17
C LEU A 14 -59.05 -41.98 5.03
N ASP A 15 -59.98 -42.43 4.19
CA ASP A 15 -61.31 -41.84 3.98
C ASP A 15 -62.28 -42.08 5.16
N GLY A 16 -61.92 -42.93 6.12
CA GLY A 16 -62.76 -43.30 7.27
C GLY A 16 -63.88 -44.30 6.97
N LYS A 17 -63.96 -44.84 5.75
CA LYS A 17 -64.93 -45.89 5.36
C LYS A 17 -64.64 -47.22 6.07
N ARG A 18 -63.38 -47.45 6.45
CA ARG A 18 -62.92 -48.65 7.16
C ARG A 18 -62.08 -48.28 8.39
N LYS A 19 -62.30 -48.97 9.52
CA LYS A 19 -61.59 -48.66 10.78
C LYS A 19 -60.15 -49.19 10.86
N ARG A 20 -59.85 -50.32 10.20
CA ARG A 20 -58.56 -51.01 10.22
C ARG A 20 -58.39 -51.92 9.02
N PHE A 21 -57.15 -52.31 8.73
CA PHE A 21 -56.85 -53.37 7.77
C PHE A 21 -57.56 -54.68 8.16
N PRO A 22 -57.92 -55.53 7.18
CA PRO A 22 -58.46 -56.86 7.45
C PRO A 22 -57.58 -57.64 8.45
N SER A 23 -58.20 -58.56 9.18
CA SER A 23 -57.47 -59.44 10.09
C SER A 23 -56.44 -60.26 9.31
N ASN A 24 -55.29 -60.53 9.93
CA ASN A 24 -54.17 -61.30 9.36
C ASN A 24 -53.46 -60.73 8.12
N THR A 25 -53.90 -59.59 7.56
CA THR A 25 -53.24 -58.95 6.40
C THR A 25 -51.73 -58.83 6.56
N TRP A 26 -51.27 -58.46 7.76
CA TRP A 26 -49.85 -58.28 8.05
C TRP A 26 -49.12 -59.59 8.40
N ASN A 27 -49.83 -60.60 8.91
CA ASN A 27 -49.26 -61.90 9.22
C ASN A 27 -49.02 -62.72 7.94
N GLU A 28 -49.88 -62.55 6.94
CA GLU A 28 -49.80 -63.20 5.63
C GLU A 28 -48.78 -62.50 4.69
N ASP A 29 -48.42 -61.26 4.96
CA ASP A 29 -47.42 -60.49 4.20
C ASP A 29 -45.97 -60.88 4.56
N ILE A 30 -45.60 -62.15 4.36
CA ILE A 30 -44.31 -62.72 4.77
C ILE A 30 -43.13 -61.96 4.12
N ASN A 31 -43.26 -61.57 2.84
CA ASN A 31 -42.21 -60.92 2.06
C ASN A 31 -42.23 -59.37 2.13
N PHE A 32 -43.05 -58.80 3.03
CA PHE A 32 -43.22 -57.34 3.22
C PHE A 32 -43.68 -56.61 1.95
N GLU A 33 -44.26 -57.30 0.97
CA GLU A 33 -44.67 -56.71 -0.30
C GLU A 33 -45.84 -55.74 -0.12
N LEU A 34 -46.86 -56.16 0.64
CA LEU A 34 -48.02 -55.31 0.91
C LEU A 34 -47.61 -54.09 1.75
N SER A 35 -46.73 -54.31 2.73
CA SER A 35 -46.15 -53.25 3.56
C SER A 35 -45.37 -52.20 2.75
N ARG A 36 -44.54 -52.64 1.79
CA ARG A 36 -43.83 -51.74 0.87
C ARG A 36 -44.78 -50.97 -0.03
N ARG A 37 -45.79 -51.65 -0.60
CA ARG A 37 -46.77 -51.03 -1.51
C ARG A 37 -47.57 -49.93 -0.82
N VAL A 38 -48.07 -50.17 0.39
CA VAL A 38 -48.81 -49.17 1.17
C VAL A 38 -47.92 -47.99 1.56
N THR A 39 -46.66 -48.25 1.92
CA THR A 39 -45.68 -47.19 2.24
C THR A 39 -45.38 -46.33 1.01
N LYS A 40 -45.16 -46.94 -0.16
CA LYS A 40 -45.00 -46.24 -1.44
C LYS A 40 -46.25 -45.43 -1.81
N TYR A 41 -47.44 -45.99 -1.59
CA TYR A 41 -48.69 -45.29 -1.86
C TYR A 41 -48.86 -44.05 -0.98
N LEU A 42 -48.56 -44.16 0.32
CA LEU A 42 -48.57 -43.03 1.24
C LEU A 42 -47.63 -41.92 0.76
N ILE A 43 -46.38 -42.26 0.40
CA ILE A 43 -45.38 -41.25 0.03
C ILE A 43 -45.68 -40.63 -1.34
N ASN A 44 -45.98 -41.45 -2.35
CA ASN A 44 -46.10 -40.98 -3.73
C ASN A 44 -47.47 -40.36 -4.06
N HIS A 45 -48.56 -40.88 -3.50
CA HIS A 45 -49.93 -40.50 -3.90
C HIS A 45 -50.64 -39.64 -2.86
N VAL A 46 -50.48 -39.97 -1.57
CA VAL A 46 -51.19 -39.26 -0.49
C VAL A 46 -50.42 -38.03 -0.05
N LEU A 47 -49.13 -38.19 0.28
CA LEU A 47 -48.27 -37.09 0.75
C LEU A 47 -47.63 -36.33 -0.41
N GLN A 48 -47.36 -37.01 -1.53
CA GLN A 48 -46.64 -36.47 -2.69
C GLN A 48 -45.32 -35.83 -2.28
N TRP A 49 -44.58 -36.52 -1.41
CA TRP A 49 -43.34 -36.01 -0.83
C TRP A 49 -42.14 -36.29 -1.71
N ASP A 50 -41.27 -35.28 -1.83
CA ASP A 50 -39.91 -35.44 -2.32
C ASP A 50 -38.97 -35.95 -1.22
N GLN A 51 -37.71 -36.18 -1.59
CA GLN A 51 -36.69 -36.69 -0.68
C GLN A 51 -36.45 -35.77 0.54
N ASP A 52 -36.55 -34.45 0.37
CA ASP A 52 -36.34 -33.50 1.46
C ASP A 52 -37.53 -33.47 2.42
N ALA A 53 -38.76 -33.53 1.92
CA ALA A 53 -39.95 -33.69 2.74
C ALA A 53 -39.89 -34.98 3.57
N ILE A 54 -39.36 -36.08 3.00
CA ILE A 54 -39.13 -37.33 3.75
C ILE A 54 -38.10 -37.12 4.87
N ARG A 55 -36.94 -36.49 4.60
CA ARG A 55 -35.88 -36.26 5.61
C ARG A 55 -36.37 -35.50 6.85
N HIS A 56 -37.31 -34.58 6.66
CA HIS A 56 -37.83 -33.71 7.73
C HIS A 56 -39.12 -34.25 8.35
N GLY A 57 -40.02 -34.79 7.54
CA GLY A 57 -41.37 -35.15 7.95
C GLY A 57 -41.53 -36.62 8.36
N TRP A 58 -40.70 -37.53 7.85
CA TRP A 58 -40.88 -38.97 8.10
C TRP A 58 -40.44 -39.35 9.52
N ASN A 59 -41.42 -39.69 10.36
CA ASN A 59 -41.22 -40.10 11.74
C ASN A 59 -42.40 -40.95 12.26
N GLN A 60 -42.21 -41.57 13.42
CA GLN A 60 -43.23 -42.43 14.03
C GLN A 60 -44.58 -41.72 14.24
N LYS A 61 -44.59 -40.43 14.63
CA LYS A 61 -45.83 -39.68 14.85
C LYS A 61 -46.62 -39.48 13.56
N LEU A 62 -45.94 -39.18 12.44
CA LEU A 62 -46.57 -39.11 11.13
C LEU A 62 -47.17 -40.46 10.74
N ILE A 63 -46.40 -41.54 10.86
CA ILE A 63 -46.83 -42.88 10.46
C ILE A 63 -48.08 -43.31 11.26
N GLN A 64 -48.12 -42.97 12.54
CA GLN A 64 -49.30 -43.19 13.40
C GLN A 64 -50.50 -42.32 12.97
N LYS A 65 -50.27 -41.04 12.66
CA LYS A 65 -51.30 -40.13 12.15
C LYS A 65 -51.92 -40.64 10.85
N MET A 66 -51.08 -41.19 9.96
CA MET A 66 -51.49 -41.78 8.68
C MET A 66 -52.01 -43.22 8.81
N LYS A 67 -52.35 -43.68 10.03
CA LYS A 67 -52.99 -44.99 10.29
C LYS A 67 -52.16 -46.21 9.90
N LEU A 68 -50.83 -46.07 9.79
CA LEU A 68 -49.90 -47.16 9.45
C LEU A 68 -49.16 -47.74 10.65
N SER A 69 -49.66 -47.54 11.88
CA SER A 69 -49.05 -48.07 13.11
C SER A 69 -48.83 -49.60 13.07
N THR A 70 -49.79 -50.34 12.48
CA THR A 70 -49.71 -51.81 12.36
C THR A 70 -48.69 -52.27 11.32
N VAL A 71 -48.39 -51.44 10.33
CA VAL A 71 -47.31 -51.70 9.37
C VAL A 71 -45.97 -51.43 10.04
N LEU A 72 -45.87 -50.30 10.75
CA LEU A 72 -44.66 -49.91 11.47
C LEU A 72 -44.21 -50.96 12.51
N SER A 73 -45.16 -51.64 13.18
CA SER A 73 -44.83 -52.72 14.12
C SER A 73 -44.10 -53.89 13.46
N LYS A 74 -44.34 -54.18 12.17
CA LYS A 74 -43.59 -55.23 11.44
C LYS A 74 -42.11 -54.91 11.30
N TYR A 75 -41.76 -53.63 11.28
CA TYR A 75 -40.39 -53.15 11.19
C TYR A 75 -39.79 -52.87 12.58
N ASN A 76 -40.20 -53.60 13.61
CA ASN A 76 -39.79 -53.39 15.01
C ASN A 76 -39.97 -51.93 15.47
N SER A 77 -41.02 -51.27 14.97
CA SER A 77 -41.27 -49.85 15.22
C SER A 77 -40.17 -48.89 14.76
N SER A 78 -39.36 -49.28 13.77
CA SER A 78 -38.35 -48.42 13.15
C SER A 78 -38.91 -47.71 11.91
N PRO A 79 -39.11 -46.37 11.97
CA PRO A 79 -39.50 -45.60 10.79
C PRO A 79 -38.48 -45.68 9.66
N TYR A 80 -37.19 -45.82 9.99
CA TYR A 80 -36.12 -45.98 9.01
C TYR A 80 -36.21 -47.32 8.29
N ALA A 81 -36.34 -48.43 9.01
CA ALA A 81 -36.40 -49.75 8.39
C ALA A 81 -37.60 -49.89 7.43
N MET A 82 -38.76 -49.35 7.82
CA MET A 82 -39.96 -49.28 6.97
C MET A 82 -39.72 -48.49 5.68
N LEU A 83 -39.03 -47.35 5.79
CA LEU A 83 -38.70 -46.50 4.64
C LEU A 83 -37.64 -47.14 3.74
N ASN A 84 -36.57 -47.67 4.32
CA ASN A 84 -35.44 -48.24 3.59
C ASN A 84 -35.83 -49.55 2.87
N ASP A 85 -36.76 -50.34 3.41
CA ASP A 85 -37.31 -51.48 2.69
C ASP A 85 -38.12 -51.05 1.45
N SER A 86 -38.87 -49.95 1.58
CA SER A 86 -39.67 -49.41 0.47
C SER A 86 -38.82 -48.67 -0.58
N TYR A 87 -37.80 -47.95 -0.13
CA TYR A 87 -36.87 -47.15 -0.93
C TYR A 87 -35.43 -47.40 -0.46
N PRO A 88 -34.79 -48.52 -0.89
CA PRO A 88 -33.46 -48.88 -0.45
C PRO A 88 -32.42 -47.80 -0.71
N ASN A 89 -31.63 -47.46 0.31
CA ASN A 89 -30.58 -46.45 0.26
C ASN A 89 -31.04 -45.04 -0.16
N TYR A 90 -32.34 -44.77 -0.14
CA TYR A 90 -32.88 -43.47 -0.57
C TYR A 90 -32.58 -42.35 0.43
N VAL A 91 -32.48 -42.67 1.71
CA VAL A 91 -31.96 -41.77 2.76
C VAL A 91 -31.08 -42.58 3.71
N LYS A 92 -30.09 -41.94 4.33
CA LYS A 92 -29.35 -42.56 5.43
C LYS A 92 -30.12 -42.46 6.74
N GLU A 93 -29.90 -43.41 7.64
CA GLU A 93 -30.62 -43.50 8.92
C GLU A 93 -30.47 -42.23 9.78
N TRP A 94 -29.30 -41.60 9.75
CA TRP A 94 -29.01 -40.35 10.46
C TRP A 94 -29.58 -39.09 9.78
N GLU A 95 -30.09 -39.18 8.56
CA GLU A 95 -30.71 -38.03 7.88
C GLU A 95 -32.17 -37.80 8.30
N LEU A 96 -32.83 -38.80 8.90
CA LEU A 96 -34.20 -38.68 9.41
C LEU A 96 -34.27 -37.80 10.66
N GLY A 97 -35.48 -37.44 11.11
CA GLY A 97 -35.71 -36.50 12.23
C GLY A 97 -34.97 -36.85 13.53
N MET A 98 -34.84 -38.15 13.85
CA MET A 98 -34.03 -38.65 14.95
C MET A 98 -33.46 -40.01 14.59
N ALA A 99 -32.18 -40.24 14.89
CA ALA A 99 -31.57 -41.56 14.85
C ALA A 99 -32.12 -42.42 16.01
N PRO A 100 -32.26 -43.75 15.86
CA PRO A 100 -32.72 -44.61 16.94
C PRO A 100 -31.84 -44.56 18.19
N ILE A 101 -32.41 -44.97 19.32
CA ILE A 101 -31.68 -45.14 20.59
C ILE A 101 -30.54 -46.14 20.35
N ASN A 102 -29.33 -45.82 20.81
CA ASN A 102 -28.09 -46.60 20.61
C ASN A 102 -27.60 -46.73 19.15
N PHE A 103 -28.13 -45.92 18.23
CA PHE A 103 -27.65 -45.92 16.84
C PHE A 103 -26.19 -45.50 16.71
N TRP A 104 -25.81 -44.43 17.42
CA TRP A 104 -24.50 -43.80 17.28
C TRP A 104 -23.39 -44.62 17.94
N THR A 105 -22.49 -45.17 17.12
CA THR A 105 -21.15 -45.59 17.54
C THR A 105 -20.13 -44.56 17.05
N LYS A 106 -18.92 -44.55 17.63
CA LYS A 106 -17.84 -43.65 17.18
C LYS A 106 -17.53 -43.82 15.68
N LEU A 107 -17.52 -45.07 15.19
CA LEU A 107 -17.31 -45.40 13.77
C LEU A 107 -18.43 -44.85 12.88
N LYS A 108 -19.70 -45.13 13.22
CA LYS A 108 -20.86 -44.63 12.46
C LYS A 108 -20.91 -43.10 12.42
N ALA A 109 -20.50 -42.45 13.51
CA ALA A 109 -20.37 -41.00 13.56
C ALA A 109 -19.34 -40.51 12.52
N LEU A 110 -18.13 -41.07 12.50
CA LEU A 110 -17.11 -40.72 11.51
C LEU A 110 -17.55 -41.00 10.07
N GLU A 111 -18.24 -42.12 9.83
CA GLU A 111 -18.82 -42.44 8.51
C GLU A 111 -19.87 -41.40 8.09
N ALA A 112 -20.78 -41.04 9.01
CA ALA A 112 -21.80 -40.03 8.74
C ALA A 112 -21.17 -38.66 8.47
N LEU A 113 -20.11 -38.29 9.21
CA LEU A 113 -19.36 -37.05 8.98
C LEU A 113 -18.69 -37.06 7.61
N LYS A 114 -17.96 -38.15 7.29
CA LYS A 114 -17.26 -38.31 6.01
C LYS A 114 -18.23 -38.22 4.84
N TRP A 115 -19.31 -39.00 4.88
CA TRP A 115 -20.34 -38.99 3.84
C TRP A 115 -20.98 -37.61 3.68
N THR A 116 -21.24 -36.90 4.78
CA THR A 116 -21.84 -35.56 4.70
C THR A 116 -20.90 -34.56 4.03
N ILE A 117 -19.59 -34.62 4.34
CA ILE A 117 -18.57 -33.73 3.77
C ILE A 117 -18.29 -34.08 2.31
N GLU A 118 -18.00 -35.34 2.01
CA GLU A 118 -17.45 -35.77 0.72
C GLU A 118 -18.53 -36.04 -0.32
N GLU A 119 -19.64 -36.68 0.07
CA GLU A 119 -20.66 -37.14 -0.87
C GLU A 119 -21.85 -36.17 -0.95
N LYS A 120 -22.38 -35.74 0.20
CA LYS A 120 -23.58 -34.92 0.24
C LYS A 120 -23.32 -33.46 -0.13
N GLU A 121 -22.33 -32.84 0.49
CA GLU A 121 -22.02 -31.42 0.26
C GLU A 121 -20.82 -31.20 -0.66
N GLN A 122 -20.01 -32.24 -0.92
CA GLN A 122 -18.81 -32.19 -1.77
C GLN A 122 -17.89 -31.02 -1.41
N LEU A 123 -17.64 -30.85 -0.11
CA LEU A 123 -16.90 -29.70 0.40
C LEU A 123 -15.40 -29.84 0.15
N THR A 124 -14.82 -28.77 -0.36
CA THR A 124 -13.36 -28.61 -0.39
C THR A 124 -12.81 -28.29 1.00
N HIS A 125 -11.52 -28.59 1.24
CA HIS A 125 -10.81 -28.19 2.46
C HIS A 125 -10.98 -26.71 2.80
N GLN A 126 -10.99 -25.83 1.80
CA GLN A 126 -11.13 -24.39 2.02
C GLN A 126 -12.54 -24.00 2.48
N GLN A 127 -13.58 -24.64 1.93
CA GLN A 127 -14.96 -24.42 2.36
C GLN A 127 -15.16 -24.89 3.81
N LEU A 128 -14.61 -26.07 4.16
CA LEU A 128 -14.66 -26.60 5.53
C LEU A 128 -14.16 -25.59 6.57
N LEU A 129 -13.04 -24.90 6.30
CA LEU A 129 -12.50 -23.89 7.24
C LEU A 129 -13.47 -22.75 7.56
N TYR A 130 -14.42 -22.47 6.68
CA TYR A 130 -15.37 -21.36 6.81
C TYR A 130 -16.73 -21.80 7.35
N ILE A 131 -17.28 -22.90 6.84
CA ILE A 131 -18.65 -23.33 7.18
C ILE A 131 -18.69 -24.34 8.32
N TYR A 132 -17.66 -25.18 8.47
CA TYR A 132 -17.67 -26.25 9.44
C TYR A 132 -17.58 -25.71 10.87
N GLY A 133 -18.44 -26.24 11.74
CA GLY A 133 -18.55 -25.84 13.14
C GLY A 133 -19.84 -26.38 13.77
N GLU A 134 -20.12 -25.97 15.00
CA GLU A 134 -21.28 -26.43 15.77
C GLU A 134 -22.61 -26.21 15.02
N LYS A 135 -22.78 -25.05 14.36
CA LYS A 135 -23.99 -24.75 13.59
C LYS A 135 -24.18 -25.69 12.40
N TRP A 136 -23.10 -25.99 11.68
CA TRP A 136 -23.10 -26.92 10.55
C TRP A 136 -23.40 -28.34 11.03
N LEU A 137 -22.74 -28.78 12.12
CA LEU A 137 -23.04 -30.08 12.74
C LEU A 137 -24.49 -30.18 13.21
N LYS A 138 -25.07 -29.12 13.76
CA LYS A 138 -26.49 -29.08 14.15
C LYS A 138 -27.41 -29.18 12.94
N PHE A 139 -27.11 -28.45 11.86
CA PHE A 139 -27.89 -28.49 10.62
C PHE A 139 -27.92 -29.91 10.01
N HIS A 140 -26.78 -30.60 10.01
CA HIS A 140 -26.68 -31.98 9.52
C HIS A 140 -27.01 -33.06 10.55
N LYS A 141 -27.54 -32.70 11.73
CA LYS A 141 -27.90 -33.64 12.80
C LYS A 141 -26.73 -34.48 13.34
N LEU A 142 -25.50 -33.99 13.17
CA LEU A 142 -24.25 -34.59 13.65
C LEU A 142 -23.78 -34.01 15.00
N ASN A 143 -24.55 -33.11 15.61
CA ASN A 143 -24.19 -32.52 16.91
C ASN A 143 -24.26 -33.53 18.07
N THR A 144 -25.21 -34.46 18.05
CA THR A 144 -25.35 -35.51 19.07
C THR A 144 -24.11 -36.42 19.17
N PRO A 145 -23.64 -37.05 18.08
CA PRO A 145 -22.41 -37.86 18.16
C PRO A 145 -21.17 -37.02 18.49
N CYS A 146 -21.10 -35.76 18.03
CA CYS A 146 -20.05 -34.81 18.44
C CYS A 146 -19.98 -34.64 19.96
N GLY A 147 -21.14 -34.46 20.60
CA GLY A 147 -21.27 -34.38 22.06
C GLY A 147 -20.83 -35.66 22.78
N MET A 148 -21.26 -36.82 22.28
CA MET A 148 -21.01 -38.12 22.92
C MET A 148 -19.54 -38.54 22.92
N TYR A 149 -18.84 -38.37 21.80
CA TYR A 149 -17.50 -38.96 21.62
C TYR A 149 -16.36 -37.94 21.56
N TRP A 150 -16.66 -36.65 21.33
CA TRP A 150 -15.67 -35.59 21.17
C TRP A 150 -15.87 -34.42 22.14
N SER A 151 -16.61 -34.65 23.24
CA SER A 151 -16.94 -33.61 24.25
C SER A 151 -17.56 -32.35 23.63
N GLY A 152 -18.28 -32.51 22.52
CA GLY A 152 -18.88 -31.40 21.78
C GLY A 152 -17.88 -30.51 21.04
N SER A 153 -16.64 -30.97 20.80
CA SER A 153 -15.63 -30.24 20.03
C SER A 153 -15.74 -30.59 18.54
N PRO A 154 -16.22 -29.65 17.67
CA PRO A 154 -16.23 -29.87 16.24
C PRO A 154 -14.82 -30.12 15.70
N TYR A 155 -13.80 -29.45 16.25
CA TYR A 155 -12.42 -29.66 15.84
C TYR A 155 -11.95 -31.08 16.11
N ALA A 156 -12.18 -31.63 17.31
CA ALA A 156 -11.73 -32.98 17.64
C ALA A 156 -12.41 -34.02 16.74
N TYR A 157 -13.68 -33.80 16.42
CA TYR A 157 -14.42 -34.67 15.50
C TYR A 157 -13.84 -34.64 14.08
N LEU A 158 -13.57 -33.44 13.55
CA LEU A 158 -12.94 -33.28 12.23
C LEU A 158 -11.50 -33.79 12.19
N ASN A 159 -10.72 -33.54 13.25
CA ASN A 159 -9.32 -33.95 13.33
C ASN A 159 -9.18 -35.47 13.49
N GLU A 160 -10.18 -36.15 14.07
CA GLU A 160 -10.18 -37.62 14.07
C GLU A 160 -10.46 -38.19 12.67
N LEU A 161 -11.35 -37.54 11.90
CA LEU A 161 -11.61 -37.93 10.51
C LEU A 161 -10.43 -37.61 9.57
N TYR A 162 -9.82 -36.44 9.73
CA TYR A 162 -8.69 -35.95 8.94
C TYR A 162 -7.50 -35.56 9.84
N PRO A 163 -6.75 -36.55 10.35
CA PRO A 163 -5.66 -36.33 11.30
C PRO A 163 -4.65 -35.29 10.81
N ASN A 164 -4.43 -34.26 11.63
CA ASN A 164 -3.43 -33.21 11.43
C ASN A 164 -3.56 -32.39 10.15
N GLN A 165 -4.64 -32.54 9.38
CA GLN A 165 -4.88 -31.74 8.18
C GLN A 165 -5.31 -30.31 8.52
N PHE A 166 -6.00 -30.13 9.65
CA PHE A 166 -6.51 -28.85 10.12
C PHE A 166 -5.92 -28.48 11.47
N LYS A 167 -5.71 -27.18 11.66
CA LYS A 167 -5.39 -26.60 12.96
C LYS A 167 -6.66 -26.04 13.60
N GLU A 168 -6.78 -26.19 14.91
CA GLU A 168 -7.98 -25.80 15.67
C GLU A 168 -8.39 -24.33 15.45
N TRP A 169 -7.42 -23.41 15.38
CA TRP A 169 -7.68 -21.97 15.13
C TRP A 169 -8.05 -21.64 13.68
N GLN A 170 -7.91 -22.59 12.74
CA GLN A 170 -8.32 -22.42 11.35
C GLN A 170 -9.82 -22.71 11.16
N LEU A 171 -10.52 -23.26 12.16
CA LEU A 171 -11.98 -23.44 12.13
C LEU A 171 -12.74 -22.23 12.63
N SER A 172 -14.00 -22.12 12.22
CA SER A 172 -14.83 -20.91 12.34
C SER A 172 -14.88 -20.37 13.78
N ASN A 173 -14.94 -21.27 14.76
CA ASN A 173 -14.89 -20.97 16.18
C ASN A 173 -13.88 -21.90 16.87
N VAL A 174 -13.23 -21.37 17.90
CA VAL A 174 -12.41 -22.14 18.84
C VAL A 174 -13.17 -22.35 20.15
N PRO A 175 -12.92 -23.43 20.90
CA PRO A 175 -13.57 -23.69 22.18
C PRO A 175 -13.39 -22.56 23.21
N LYS A 176 -14.29 -22.49 24.20
CA LYS A 176 -14.09 -21.63 25.37
C LYS A 176 -12.79 -22.01 26.08
N GLY A 177 -11.99 -21.01 26.45
CA GLY A 177 -10.70 -21.24 27.12
C GLY A 177 -9.53 -21.63 26.19
N PHE A 178 -9.75 -21.74 24.87
CA PHE A 178 -8.69 -22.06 23.91
C PHE A 178 -7.53 -21.06 23.93
N TRP A 179 -7.83 -19.77 24.06
CA TRP A 179 -6.83 -18.71 23.96
C TRP A 179 -6.03 -18.57 25.26
N THR A 180 -4.72 -18.78 25.17
CA THR A 180 -3.73 -18.28 26.12
C THR A 180 -2.86 -17.23 25.44
N LYS A 181 -2.17 -16.39 26.21
CA LYS A 181 -1.26 -15.39 25.66
C LYS A 181 -0.16 -16.04 24.79
N GLN A 182 0.41 -17.15 25.26
CA GLN A 182 1.43 -17.89 24.54
C GLN A 182 0.91 -18.51 23.24
N LYS A 183 -0.24 -19.21 23.29
CA LYS A 183 -0.84 -19.84 22.11
C LYS A 183 -1.19 -18.80 21.03
N ALA A 184 -1.67 -17.63 21.44
CA ALA A 184 -1.93 -16.53 20.51
C ALA A 184 -0.67 -16.01 19.80
N LEU A 185 0.47 -15.95 20.51
CA LEU A 185 1.76 -15.55 19.93
C LEU A 185 2.34 -16.63 19.00
N GLU A 186 2.25 -17.90 19.38
CA GLU A 186 2.69 -19.03 18.54
C GLU A 186 1.91 -19.07 17.22
N ILE A 187 0.58 -18.89 17.28
CA ILE A 187 -0.27 -18.84 16.07
C ILE A 187 0.06 -17.60 15.23
N LEU A 188 0.28 -16.46 15.86
CA LEU A 188 0.70 -15.24 15.18
C LEU A 188 2.04 -15.45 14.43
N GLN A 189 3.03 -16.02 15.12
CA GLN A 189 4.33 -16.33 14.56
C GLN A 189 4.22 -17.28 13.36
N TRP A 190 3.52 -18.40 13.53
CA TRP A 190 3.30 -19.35 12.44
C TRP A 190 2.60 -18.70 11.25
N THR A 191 1.63 -17.80 11.50
CA THR A 191 0.90 -17.12 10.43
C THR A 191 1.82 -16.18 9.63
N ILE A 192 2.66 -15.40 10.33
CA ILE A 192 3.60 -14.47 9.68
C ILE A 192 4.70 -15.24 8.95
N GLU A 193 5.35 -16.19 9.61
CA GLU A 193 6.61 -16.79 9.15
C GLU A 193 6.40 -18.02 8.26
N LYS A 194 5.36 -18.83 8.51
CA LYS A 194 5.15 -20.10 7.79
C LYS A 194 4.02 -20.02 6.78
N LYS A 195 2.89 -19.42 7.15
CA LYS A 195 1.72 -19.33 6.27
C LYS A 195 1.86 -18.26 5.20
N GLU A 196 2.09 -17.01 5.58
CA GLU A 196 2.19 -15.89 4.62
C GLU A 196 3.64 -15.58 4.21
N LYS A 197 4.64 -16.02 4.99
CA LYS A 197 6.08 -15.79 4.74
C LYS A 197 6.41 -14.31 4.49
N LEU A 198 5.82 -13.43 5.30
CA LEU A 198 5.92 -11.99 5.10
C LEU A 198 7.34 -11.49 5.38
N THR A 199 7.85 -10.62 4.52
CA THR A 199 9.01 -9.78 4.85
C THR A 199 8.62 -8.72 5.88
N GLU A 200 9.60 -8.11 6.55
CA GLU A 200 9.32 -7.03 7.52
C GLU A 200 8.54 -5.87 6.89
N GLU A 201 8.91 -5.46 5.67
CA GLU A 201 8.24 -4.36 4.96
C GLU A 201 6.79 -4.71 4.60
N GLN A 202 6.57 -5.94 4.12
CA GLN A 202 5.21 -6.42 3.83
C GLN A 202 4.37 -6.46 5.10
N LEU A 203 4.94 -6.99 6.20
CA LEU A 203 4.29 -7.06 7.49
C LEU A 203 3.87 -5.66 7.96
N LEU A 204 4.77 -4.68 7.96
CA LEU A 204 4.46 -3.31 8.41
C LEU A 204 3.35 -2.63 7.59
N ASN A 205 3.19 -3.01 6.32
CA ASN A 205 2.18 -2.46 5.42
C ASN A 205 0.80 -3.14 5.57
N VAL A 206 0.76 -4.46 5.83
CA VAL A 206 -0.51 -5.23 5.92
C VAL A 206 -1.01 -5.41 7.35
N PHE A 207 -0.13 -5.36 8.35
CA PHE A 207 -0.45 -5.74 9.72
C PHE A 207 -1.29 -4.69 10.44
N ASP A 208 -2.59 -4.93 10.49
CA ASP A 208 -3.55 -4.11 11.22
C ASP A 208 -4.69 -4.95 11.82
N LYS A 209 -5.74 -4.28 12.31
CA LYS A 209 -6.91 -4.96 12.87
C LYS A 209 -7.64 -5.83 11.85
N SER A 210 -7.71 -5.44 10.58
CA SER A 210 -8.40 -6.24 9.55
C SER A 210 -7.57 -7.47 9.19
N TRP A 211 -6.24 -7.36 9.13
CA TRP A 211 -5.36 -8.52 8.99
C TRP A 211 -5.53 -9.50 10.16
N LEU A 212 -5.52 -9.02 11.42
CA LEU A 212 -5.79 -9.88 12.56
C LEU A 212 -7.17 -10.55 12.50
N THR A 213 -8.18 -9.86 11.95
CA THR A 213 -9.53 -10.42 11.78
C THR A 213 -9.56 -11.51 10.71
N LYS A 214 -8.93 -11.27 9.55
CA LYS A 214 -8.75 -12.25 8.47
C LYS A 214 -8.10 -13.55 8.98
N HIS A 215 -7.15 -13.42 9.91
CA HIS A 215 -6.42 -14.54 10.49
C HIS A 215 -7.00 -15.03 11.83
N ARG A 216 -8.20 -14.57 12.23
CA ARG A 216 -8.92 -14.99 13.45
C ARG A 216 -8.14 -14.75 14.76
N LEU A 217 -7.25 -13.76 14.74
CA LEU A 217 -6.45 -13.29 15.87
C LEU A 217 -7.02 -12.01 16.51
N SER A 218 -8.18 -11.52 16.05
CA SER A 218 -8.85 -10.34 16.63
C SER A 218 -9.29 -10.56 18.08
N SER A 219 -9.87 -11.74 18.39
CA SER A 219 -10.29 -12.12 19.73
C SER A 219 -9.14 -12.14 20.74
N PRO A 220 -8.04 -12.89 20.53
CA PRO A 220 -6.92 -12.86 21.47
C PRO A 220 -6.25 -11.48 21.56
N CYS A 221 -6.15 -10.73 20.46
CA CYS A 221 -5.69 -9.33 20.47
C CYS A 221 -6.53 -8.46 21.41
N LYS A 222 -7.86 -8.61 21.36
CA LYS A 222 -8.78 -7.90 22.26
C LYS A 222 -8.59 -8.31 23.73
N ILE A 223 -8.47 -9.61 24.00
CA ILE A 223 -8.39 -10.16 25.36
C ILE A 223 -7.08 -9.75 26.06
N PHE A 224 -5.92 -9.95 25.42
CA PHE A 224 -4.63 -9.80 26.10
C PHE A 224 -3.89 -8.49 25.80
N TRP A 225 -4.24 -7.80 24.71
CA TRP A 225 -3.52 -6.60 24.24
C TRP A 225 -4.42 -5.39 24.06
N LYS A 226 -5.58 -5.35 24.74
CA LYS A 226 -6.53 -4.23 24.72
C LYS A 226 -6.90 -3.79 23.30
N ASN A 227 -6.98 -4.74 22.37
CA ASN A 227 -7.27 -4.49 20.96
C ASN A 227 -6.23 -3.59 20.26
N SER A 228 -4.95 -3.66 20.68
CA SER A 228 -3.81 -3.01 20.04
C SER A 228 -3.02 -4.02 19.22
N PRO A 229 -3.09 -3.96 17.86
CA PRO A 229 -2.25 -4.78 17.00
C PRO A 229 -0.77 -4.60 17.31
N TYR A 230 -0.32 -3.35 17.51
CA TYR A 230 1.07 -3.07 17.84
C TYR A 230 1.51 -3.77 19.12
N ALA A 231 0.71 -3.70 20.20
CA ALA A 231 1.08 -4.34 21.46
C ALA A 231 1.19 -5.86 21.33
N MET A 232 0.35 -6.48 20.49
CA MET A 232 0.43 -7.90 20.18
C MET A 232 1.70 -8.23 19.36
N LEU A 233 2.01 -7.43 18.34
CA LEU A 233 3.21 -7.60 17.52
C LEU A 233 4.49 -7.39 18.33
N ASN A 234 4.54 -6.37 19.19
CA ASN A 234 5.67 -6.09 20.06
C ASN A 234 5.83 -7.16 21.16
N ALA A 235 4.76 -7.87 21.54
CA ALA A 235 4.89 -9.03 22.42
C ALA A 235 5.51 -10.25 21.71
N LEU A 236 5.33 -10.38 20.39
CA LEU A 236 5.99 -11.42 19.60
C LEU A 236 7.45 -11.07 19.25
N TYR A 237 7.68 -9.82 18.84
CA TYR A 237 9.00 -9.31 18.47
C TYR A 237 9.36 -8.08 19.32
N PRO A 238 9.80 -8.29 20.58
CA PRO A 238 10.09 -7.20 21.51
C PRO A 238 11.08 -6.19 20.94
N SER A 239 10.70 -4.91 20.94
CA SER A 239 11.53 -3.77 20.54
C SER A 239 12.05 -3.80 19.09
N ARG A 240 11.61 -4.75 18.27
CA ARG A 240 11.99 -4.86 16.85
C ARG A 240 11.32 -3.78 16.00
N PHE A 241 10.07 -3.42 16.35
CA PHE A 241 9.27 -2.44 15.63
C PHE A 241 8.82 -1.30 16.55
N LYS A 242 8.78 -0.10 16.00
CA LYS A 242 8.14 1.08 16.58
C LYS A 242 6.70 1.17 16.09
N GLU A 243 5.81 1.65 16.95
CA GLU A 243 4.37 1.73 16.65
C GLU A 243 4.07 2.55 15.39
N TRP A 244 4.81 3.63 15.16
CA TRP A 244 4.68 4.49 13.98
C TRP A 244 5.17 3.87 12.66
N GLN A 245 5.85 2.72 12.70
CA GLN A 245 6.23 2.02 11.48
C GLN A 245 5.05 1.31 10.82
N LEU A 246 4.01 0.96 11.60
CA LEU A 246 2.79 0.38 11.08
C LEU A 246 2.00 1.42 10.28
N LYS A 247 1.38 0.99 9.18
CA LYS A 247 0.55 1.85 8.33
C LYS A 247 -0.58 2.57 9.07
N LYS A 248 -1.12 1.95 10.12
CA LYS A 248 -2.18 2.50 10.96
C LYS A 248 -1.75 2.53 12.41
N VAL A 249 -1.77 3.72 13.00
CA VAL A 249 -1.57 3.95 14.43
C VAL A 249 -2.91 4.27 15.12
N PRO A 250 -3.04 4.09 16.45
CA PRO A 250 -4.25 4.43 17.18
C PRO A 250 -4.65 5.90 17.03
N MET A 251 -5.95 6.17 17.24
CA MET A 251 -6.45 7.54 17.34
C MET A 251 -5.71 8.28 18.46
N ASN A 252 -5.35 9.54 18.23
CA ASN A 252 -4.58 10.38 19.15
C ASN A 252 -3.16 9.87 19.50
N PHE A 253 -2.62 8.91 18.74
CA PHE A 253 -1.25 8.44 18.93
C PHE A 253 -0.20 9.55 18.80
N TRP A 254 -0.35 10.41 17.78
CA TRP A 254 0.60 11.45 17.44
C TRP A 254 0.52 12.67 18.39
N THR A 255 1.65 12.98 19.00
CA THR A 255 1.98 14.24 19.69
C THR A 255 3.19 14.88 19.01
N ILE A 256 3.46 16.17 19.24
CA ILE A 256 4.65 16.85 18.69
C ILE A 256 5.92 16.08 19.06
N LYS A 257 6.11 15.75 20.34
CA LYS A 257 7.27 14.99 20.84
C LYS A 257 7.46 13.64 20.14
N LYS A 258 6.39 12.83 20.04
CA LYS A 258 6.46 11.52 19.36
C LYS A 258 6.73 11.64 17.87
N SER A 259 6.21 12.68 17.24
CA SER A 259 6.44 12.95 15.83
C SER A 259 7.91 13.27 15.60
N LEU A 260 8.49 14.19 16.37
CA LEU A 260 9.92 14.52 16.30
C LEU A 260 10.81 13.31 16.60
N GLU A 261 10.45 12.48 17.58
CA GLU A 261 11.15 11.21 17.86
C GLU A 261 11.11 10.26 16.65
N ALA A 262 9.94 10.08 16.05
CA ALA A 262 9.77 9.24 14.88
C ALA A 262 10.57 9.77 13.68
N LEU A 263 10.58 11.09 13.47
CA LEU A 263 11.37 11.72 12.40
C LEU A 263 12.86 11.53 12.64
N LYS A 264 13.33 11.81 13.86
CA LYS A 264 14.73 11.64 14.26
C LYS A 264 15.20 10.21 14.04
N TRP A 265 14.44 9.23 14.55
CA TRP A 265 14.75 7.82 14.36
C TRP A 265 14.76 7.42 12.88
N THR A 266 13.83 7.96 12.08
CA THR A 266 13.75 7.65 10.64
C THR A 266 14.98 8.19 9.88
N ILE A 267 15.44 9.40 10.22
CA ILE A 267 16.61 10.03 9.59
C ILE A 267 17.91 9.38 10.07
N GLU A 268 18.11 9.29 11.38
CA GLU A 268 19.41 8.92 11.98
C GLU A 268 19.62 7.41 12.06
N VAL A 269 18.57 6.65 12.39
CA VAL A 269 18.69 5.21 12.68
C VAL A 269 18.30 4.37 11.47
N LYS A 270 17.10 4.62 10.91
CA LYS A 270 16.58 3.84 9.78
C LYS A 270 17.30 4.19 8.47
N GLY A 271 17.35 5.47 8.12
CA GLY A 271 17.90 5.94 6.86
C GLY A 271 19.39 6.26 6.89
N LYS A 272 19.96 6.55 8.07
CA LYS A 272 21.33 7.05 8.25
C LYS A 272 21.68 8.18 7.27
N LEU A 273 20.73 9.10 7.08
CA LEU A 273 20.83 10.13 6.04
C LEU A 273 21.88 11.17 6.42
N SER A 274 22.77 11.49 5.48
CA SER A 274 23.65 12.65 5.59
C SER A 274 22.88 13.96 5.32
N ASP A 275 23.49 15.09 5.65
CA ASP A 275 22.93 16.40 5.33
C ASP A 275 22.71 16.60 3.82
N VAL A 276 23.53 15.95 2.98
CA VAL A 276 23.38 15.95 1.52
C VAL A 276 22.16 15.14 1.11
N ASP A 277 21.95 13.97 1.72
CA ASP A 277 20.79 13.11 1.46
C ASP A 277 19.50 13.81 1.85
N ILE A 278 19.48 14.48 3.02
CA ILE A 278 18.33 15.27 3.45
C ILE A 278 17.99 16.35 2.42
N LYS A 279 18.97 17.12 1.93
CA LYS A 279 18.74 18.19 0.93
C LYS A 279 18.18 17.67 -0.41
N ASN A 280 18.39 16.39 -0.73
CA ASN A 280 18.04 15.80 -2.02
C ASN A 280 16.85 14.83 -1.97
N LEU A 281 16.57 14.20 -0.84
CA LEU A 281 15.51 13.20 -0.67
C LEU A 281 14.36 13.69 0.20
N TYR A 282 14.64 14.53 1.20
CA TYR A 282 13.65 14.93 2.18
C TYR A 282 12.56 15.79 1.54
N SER A 283 11.37 15.19 1.42
CA SER A 283 10.22 15.75 0.74
C SER A 283 8.93 15.30 1.41
N LEU A 284 7.82 15.93 1.03
CA LEU A 284 6.50 15.50 1.47
C LEU A 284 6.18 14.05 1.05
N GLU A 285 6.65 13.66 -0.13
CA GLU A 285 6.50 12.30 -0.65
C GLU A 285 7.33 11.30 0.14
N TRP A 286 8.59 11.63 0.44
CA TRP A 286 9.45 10.80 1.28
C TRP A 286 8.83 10.61 2.67
N LEU A 287 8.33 11.68 3.29
CA LEU A 287 7.64 11.60 4.59
C LEU A 287 6.38 10.73 4.53
N ASN A 288 5.64 10.75 3.41
CA ASN A 288 4.50 9.87 3.20
C ASN A 288 4.91 8.40 3.11
N GLN A 289 6.00 8.09 2.39
CA GLN A 289 6.57 6.74 2.32
C GLN A 289 7.04 6.23 3.69
N GLN A 290 7.44 7.13 4.60
CA GLN A 290 7.83 6.79 5.97
C GLN A 290 6.66 6.76 6.97
N ASN A 291 5.39 6.81 6.51
CA ASN A 291 4.19 6.88 7.35
C ASN A 291 4.12 8.12 8.28
N LEU A 292 4.84 9.20 7.94
CA LEU A 292 4.89 10.45 8.72
C LEU A 292 3.96 11.54 8.17
N ARG A 293 3.03 11.21 7.26
CA ARG A 293 2.08 12.17 6.66
C ARG A 293 1.15 12.82 7.70
N THR A 294 0.52 11.99 8.53
CA THR A 294 -0.45 12.42 9.55
C THR A 294 0.09 13.47 10.53
N PRO A 295 1.27 13.28 11.18
CA PRO A 295 1.78 14.27 12.11
C PRO A 295 2.12 15.61 11.45
N ILE A 296 2.60 15.61 10.20
CA ILE A 296 2.93 16.84 9.46
C ILE A 296 1.69 17.69 9.20
N ILE A 297 0.60 17.06 8.75
CA ILE A 297 -0.68 17.74 8.56
C ILE A 297 -1.16 18.33 9.90
N LYS A 298 -1.07 17.54 10.98
CA LYS A 298 -1.63 17.90 12.29
C LYS A 298 -0.90 19.06 12.97
N PHE A 299 0.43 19.11 12.91
CA PHE A 299 1.21 20.05 13.73
C PHE A 299 2.02 21.08 12.92
N TRP A 300 2.36 20.80 11.65
CA TRP A 300 3.26 21.64 10.86
C TRP A 300 2.62 22.22 9.59
N LYS A 301 1.28 22.29 9.54
CA LYS A 301 0.52 22.89 8.42
C LYS A 301 0.96 22.37 7.05
N ASP A 302 1.24 21.07 6.99
CA ASP A 302 1.70 20.42 5.77
C ASP A 302 3.07 20.84 5.23
N SER A 303 3.92 21.47 6.06
CA SER A 303 5.26 21.91 5.68
C SER A 303 6.34 20.90 6.08
N PRO A 304 6.98 20.19 5.12
CA PRO A 304 8.15 19.36 5.39
C PRO A 304 9.26 20.15 6.10
N TYR A 305 9.50 21.38 5.65
CA TYR A 305 10.55 22.24 6.17
C TYR A 305 10.30 22.58 7.64
N ALA A 306 9.07 23.00 8.00
CA ALA A 306 8.77 23.35 9.38
C ALA A 306 8.99 22.16 10.32
N TYR A 307 8.64 20.95 9.88
CA TYR A 307 8.87 19.73 10.66
C TYR A 307 10.36 19.41 10.83
N LEU A 308 11.15 19.57 9.76
CA LEU A 308 12.61 19.37 9.81
C LEU A 308 13.30 20.43 10.66
N ASN A 309 12.88 21.68 10.55
CA ASN A 309 13.46 22.81 11.28
C ASN A 309 13.12 22.73 12.77
N ASP A 310 11.98 22.15 13.14
CA ASP A 310 11.65 21.91 14.55
C ASP A 310 12.56 20.80 15.16
N LEU A 311 12.96 19.81 14.35
CA LEU A 311 13.93 18.79 14.77
C LEU A 311 15.37 19.29 14.78
N TYR A 312 15.78 20.04 13.75
CA TYR A 312 17.11 20.62 13.59
C TYR A 312 17.02 22.14 13.37
N PRO A 313 16.83 22.92 14.45
CA PRO A 313 16.66 24.37 14.36
C PRO A 313 17.79 25.04 13.59
N ASP A 314 17.42 25.85 12.59
CA ASP A 314 18.30 26.70 11.78
C ASP A 314 19.40 26.00 10.97
N LYS A 315 19.50 24.67 11.08
CA LYS A 315 20.50 23.83 10.39
C LYS A 315 20.33 23.85 8.88
N PHE A 316 19.09 23.88 8.40
CA PHE A 316 18.75 23.90 6.97
C PHE A 316 17.97 25.16 6.65
N LYS A 317 18.19 25.72 5.47
CA LYS A 317 17.31 26.74 4.89
C LYS A 317 16.27 26.07 4.00
N GLU A 318 15.06 26.63 3.98
CA GLU A 318 13.91 26.07 3.25
C GLU A 318 14.21 25.86 1.75
N TRP A 319 15.02 26.73 1.15
CA TRP A 319 15.43 26.64 -0.25
C TRP A 319 16.56 25.64 -0.54
N GLU A 320 17.17 25.05 0.48
CA GLU A 320 18.19 24.00 0.31
C GLU A 320 17.57 22.62 0.05
N LEU A 321 16.33 22.40 0.50
CA LEU A 321 15.59 21.16 0.30
C LEU A 321 15.26 20.91 -1.17
N ILE A 322 14.75 19.71 -1.51
CA ILE A 322 14.45 19.32 -2.89
C ILE A 322 13.44 20.25 -3.55
N SER A 323 12.45 20.74 -2.79
CA SER A 323 11.41 21.63 -3.27
C SER A 323 11.01 22.65 -2.23
N THR A 324 10.68 23.85 -2.69
CA THR A 324 10.08 24.91 -1.88
C THR A 324 8.56 24.91 -2.07
N PRO A 325 7.75 25.25 -1.05
CA PRO A 325 6.30 25.33 -1.18
C PRO A 325 5.84 26.28 -2.29
N ASN A 326 4.60 26.07 -2.75
CA ASN A 326 3.96 26.98 -3.70
C ASN A 326 3.94 28.41 -3.14
N ARG A 327 4.27 29.39 -4.00
CA ARG A 327 4.36 30.82 -3.64
C ARG A 327 5.39 31.16 -2.54
N PHE A 328 6.28 30.23 -2.19
CA PHE A 328 7.36 30.46 -1.21
C PHE A 328 8.22 31.69 -1.56
N TRP A 329 8.60 31.80 -2.84
CA TRP A 329 9.49 32.84 -3.32
C TRP A 329 8.81 34.21 -3.38
N THR A 330 9.35 35.14 -2.59
CA THR A 330 9.22 36.59 -2.78
C THR A 330 10.52 37.15 -3.32
N LYS A 331 10.49 38.34 -3.92
CA LYS A 331 11.70 39.01 -4.42
C LYS A 331 12.77 39.15 -3.32
N GLN A 332 12.36 39.56 -2.11
CA GLN A 332 13.24 39.68 -0.95
C GLN A 332 13.84 38.33 -0.50
N LYS A 333 13.03 37.25 -0.41
CA LYS A 333 13.52 35.92 -0.05
C LYS A 333 14.55 35.40 -1.06
N ALA A 334 14.30 35.63 -2.34
CA ALA A 334 15.21 35.25 -3.42
C ALA A 334 16.56 35.98 -3.33
N LEU A 335 16.54 37.30 -3.05
CA LEU A 335 17.77 38.06 -2.82
C LEU A 335 18.51 37.60 -1.56
N LYS A 336 17.80 37.31 -0.47
CA LYS A 336 18.39 36.76 0.76
C LYS A 336 19.05 35.40 0.51
N ALA A 337 18.39 34.51 -0.23
CA ALA A 337 18.94 33.22 -0.61
C ALA A 337 20.18 33.37 -1.52
N LEU A 338 20.12 34.28 -2.49
CA LEU A 338 21.25 34.57 -3.36
C LEU A 338 22.45 35.10 -2.57
N ARG A 339 22.23 36.09 -1.70
CA ARG A 339 23.26 36.68 -0.84
C ARG A 339 23.92 35.63 0.03
N TRP A 340 23.12 34.82 0.73
CA TRP A 340 23.64 33.74 1.57
C TRP A 340 24.43 32.71 0.76
N THR A 341 23.99 32.39 -0.45
CA THR A 341 24.69 31.43 -1.32
C THR A 341 26.07 31.96 -1.74
N ILE A 342 26.15 33.24 -2.12
CA ILE A 342 27.40 33.89 -2.54
C ILE A 342 28.34 34.11 -1.35
N GLU A 343 27.85 34.74 -0.28
CA GLU A 343 28.69 35.24 0.81
C GLU A 343 29.02 34.16 1.86
N VAL A 344 28.08 33.23 2.14
CA VAL A 344 28.22 32.28 3.25
C VAL A 344 28.53 30.88 2.74
N LYS A 345 27.77 30.39 1.76
CA LYS A 345 27.89 29.00 1.29
C LYS A 345 29.11 28.78 0.39
N GLU A 346 29.29 29.60 -0.64
CA GLU A 346 30.41 29.47 -1.58
C GLU A 346 31.56 30.46 -1.31
N GLN A 347 31.31 31.52 -0.53
CA GLN A 347 32.30 32.55 -0.19
C GLN A 347 33.02 33.11 -1.43
N LEU A 348 32.27 33.34 -2.52
CA LEU A 348 32.83 33.76 -3.80
C LEU A 348 33.41 35.17 -3.71
N THR A 349 34.64 35.33 -4.19
CA THR A 349 35.24 36.65 -4.39
C THR A 349 34.59 37.38 -5.57
N HIS A 350 34.84 38.69 -5.68
CA HIS A 350 34.29 39.53 -6.75
C HIS A 350 34.65 39.01 -8.16
N GLU A 351 35.90 38.55 -8.35
CA GLU A 351 36.38 38.04 -9.64
C GLU A 351 35.91 36.61 -9.93
N GLU A 352 35.80 35.75 -8.92
CA GLU A 352 35.22 34.42 -9.09
C GLU A 352 33.75 34.52 -9.46
N LEU A 353 33.00 35.42 -8.80
CA LEU A 353 31.59 35.64 -9.08
C LEU A 353 31.37 36.07 -10.54
N LYS A 354 32.19 36.97 -11.10
CA LYS A 354 32.11 37.34 -12.53
C LYS A 354 32.23 36.14 -13.47
N ARG A 355 33.10 35.18 -13.13
CA ARG A 355 33.40 34.01 -13.95
C ARG A 355 32.39 32.88 -13.79
N THR A 356 31.87 32.65 -12.58
CA THR A 356 31.00 31.51 -12.27
C THR A 356 29.51 31.86 -12.35
N TYR A 357 29.14 33.08 -11.96
CA TYR A 357 27.75 33.49 -11.84
C TYR A 357 27.08 33.56 -13.21
N SER A 358 26.17 32.63 -13.42
CA SER A 358 25.47 32.44 -14.67
C SER A 358 24.09 31.85 -14.41
N ARG A 359 23.26 31.77 -15.45
CA ARG A 359 21.98 31.05 -15.35
C ARG A 359 22.20 29.58 -14.92
N LYS A 360 23.28 28.95 -15.38
CA LYS A 360 23.64 27.57 -15.01
C LYS A 360 23.94 27.46 -13.51
N TRP A 361 24.73 28.39 -12.98
CA TRP A 361 25.03 28.47 -11.55
C TRP A 361 23.76 28.68 -10.70
N ILE A 362 22.88 29.61 -11.10
CA ILE A 362 21.59 29.84 -10.42
C ILE A 362 20.70 28.57 -10.44
N LYS A 363 20.71 27.82 -11.54
CA LYS A 363 19.98 26.55 -11.67
C LYS A 363 20.57 25.48 -10.72
N GLN A 364 21.89 25.38 -10.62
CA GLN A 364 22.55 24.44 -9.70
C GLN A 364 22.18 24.72 -8.24
N HIS A 365 21.98 25.99 -7.87
CA HIS A 365 21.52 26.39 -6.54
C HIS A 365 20.00 26.50 -6.39
N LYS A 366 19.22 25.82 -7.25
CA LYS A 366 17.75 25.72 -7.16
C LYS A 366 17.00 27.06 -7.16
N MET A 367 17.61 28.15 -7.64
CA MET A 367 17.02 29.51 -7.67
C MET A 367 16.45 29.89 -9.05
N ILE A 368 16.19 28.92 -9.93
CA ILE A 368 15.69 29.19 -11.29
C ILE A 368 14.26 29.75 -11.32
N VAL A 369 13.40 29.29 -10.39
CA VAL A 369 12.01 29.75 -10.27
C VAL A 369 11.92 31.23 -9.94
N PRO A 370 12.56 31.74 -8.86
CA PRO A 370 12.53 33.17 -8.58
C PRO A 370 13.22 34.01 -9.67
N LEU A 371 14.30 33.51 -10.28
CA LEU A 371 14.98 34.18 -11.41
C LEU A 371 14.01 34.47 -12.56
N ASN A 372 13.26 33.46 -12.99
CA ASN A 372 12.28 33.58 -14.06
C ASN A 372 11.15 34.54 -13.67
N ARG A 373 10.64 34.41 -12.44
CA ARG A 373 9.46 35.15 -11.96
C ARG A 373 9.70 36.65 -11.79
N PHE A 374 10.82 37.05 -11.20
CA PHE A 374 11.04 38.46 -10.81
C PHE A 374 12.01 39.21 -11.71
N TRP A 375 12.93 38.52 -12.38
CA TRP A 375 13.98 39.17 -13.19
C TRP A 375 13.91 38.81 -14.68
N LYS A 376 12.76 38.30 -15.14
CA LYS A 376 12.51 37.91 -16.54
C LYS A 376 13.64 37.03 -17.09
N ASN A 377 14.12 36.10 -16.26
CA ASN A 377 15.18 35.17 -16.62
C ASN A 377 16.54 35.85 -16.96
N SER A 378 16.83 37.03 -16.40
CA SER A 378 18.13 37.69 -16.51
C SER A 378 18.96 37.52 -15.23
N PRO A 379 20.04 36.70 -15.25
CA PRO A 379 20.96 36.57 -14.13
C PRO A 379 21.55 37.92 -13.69
N TYR A 380 21.92 38.76 -14.66
CA TYR A 380 22.45 40.10 -14.40
C TYR A 380 21.45 40.96 -13.62
N ARG A 381 20.18 41.04 -14.05
CA ARG A 381 19.17 41.84 -13.34
C ARG A 381 19.00 41.37 -11.90
N MET A 382 19.06 40.07 -11.64
CA MET A 382 18.99 39.52 -10.29
C MET A 382 20.21 39.91 -9.45
N LEU A 383 21.41 39.84 -10.02
CA LEU A 383 22.64 40.22 -9.33
C LEU A 383 22.76 41.73 -9.08
N ASN A 384 22.41 42.54 -10.08
CA ASN A 384 22.42 43.99 -9.97
C ASN A 384 21.35 44.49 -9.00
N ASP A 385 20.27 43.75 -8.79
CA ASP A 385 19.27 44.08 -7.77
C ASP A 385 19.75 43.71 -6.35
N LEU A 386 20.66 42.73 -6.21
CA LEU A 386 21.35 42.42 -4.95
C LEU A 386 22.51 43.39 -4.67
N TYR A 387 23.31 43.72 -5.68
CA TYR A 387 24.45 44.63 -5.61
C TYR A 387 24.33 45.74 -6.66
N PRO A 388 23.49 46.76 -6.43
CA PRO A 388 23.24 47.84 -7.40
C PRO A 388 24.52 48.53 -7.86
N GLY A 389 24.71 48.56 -9.19
CA GLY A 389 25.82 49.28 -9.83
C GLY A 389 27.21 48.65 -9.65
N ARG A 390 27.33 47.55 -8.90
CA ARG A 390 28.61 46.89 -8.61
C ARG A 390 29.19 46.11 -9.79
N PHE A 391 28.32 45.66 -10.70
CA PHE A 391 28.70 44.89 -11.88
C PHE A 391 28.10 45.55 -13.12
N LYS A 392 28.83 45.54 -14.23
CA LYS A 392 28.29 45.79 -15.57
C LYS A 392 27.83 44.48 -16.20
N GLU A 393 26.84 44.55 -17.07
CA GLU A 393 26.23 43.36 -17.68
C GLU A 393 27.21 42.58 -18.58
N TRP A 394 28.21 43.26 -19.16
CA TRP A 394 29.31 42.64 -19.93
C TRP A 394 30.46 42.09 -19.09
N GLU A 395 30.51 42.38 -17.79
CA GLU A 395 31.54 41.82 -16.90
C GLU A 395 31.24 40.40 -16.44
N LEU A 396 29.99 39.92 -16.61
CA LEU A 396 29.60 38.55 -16.28
C LEU A 396 29.98 37.58 -17.41
N SER A 397 30.15 36.31 -17.05
CA SER A 397 30.58 35.25 -17.96
C SER A 397 29.72 35.08 -19.22
N VAL A 398 28.45 35.50 -19.19
CA VAL A 398 27.50 35.39 -20.30
C VAL A 398 26.60 36.62 -20.38
N THR A 399 26.62 37.32 -21.52
CA THR A 399 25.66 38.37 -21.87
C THR A 399 24.39 37.78 -22.50
N PRO A 400 23.21 38.41 -22.35
CA PRO A 400 21.98 37.96 -23.02
C PRO A 400 22.08 37.90 -24.55
N TYR A 401 21.19 37.13 -25.18
CA TYR A 401 21.05 37.12 -26.64
C TYR A 401 20.72 38.53 -27.16
N ASN A 402 21.35 38.94 -28.26
CA ASN A 402 21.26 40.28 -28.85
C ASN A 402 21.66 41.44 -27.91
N TYR A 403 22.39 41.17 -26.83
CA TYR A 403 22.85 42.23 -25.92
C TYR A 403 23.75 43.26 -26.60
N TRP A 404 24.71 42.78 -27.40
CA TRP A 404 25.71 43.61 -28.06
C TRP A 404 25.12 44.36 -29.25
N THR A 405 25.18 45.70 -29.15
CA THR A 405 25.08 46.65 -30.26
C THR A 405 26.45 47.32 -30.45
N LYS A 406 26.70 47.90 -31.63
CA LYS A 406 27.96 48.62 -31.89
C LYS A 406 28.23 49.69 -30.84
N GLN A 407 27.20 50.45 -30.46
CA GLN A 407 27.28 51.47 -29.41
C GLN A 407 27.67 50.90 -28.04
N ARG A 408 26.97 49.86 -27.56
CA ARG A 408 27.27 49.23 -26.25
C ARG A 408 28.67 48.63 -26.20
N ALA A 409 29.16 48.11 -27.33
CA ALA A 409 30.51 47.59 -27.44
C ALA A 409 31.57 48.69 -27.29
N LEU A 410 31.34 49.86 -27.90
CA LEU A 410 32.22 51.03 -27.72
C LEU A 410 32.14 51.60 -26.31
N GLU A 411 30.94 51.66 -25.71
CA GLU A 411 30.77 52.08 -24.30
C GLU A 411 31.50 51.13 -23.33
N ALA A 412 31.39 49.82 -23.54
CA ALA A 412 32.10 48.82 -22.75
C ALA A 412 33.62 48.93 -22.92
N LEU A 413 34.10 49.18 -24.14
CA LEU A 413 35.52 49.40 -24.41
C LEU A 413 36.04 50.66 -23.72
N LYS A 414 35.32 51.79 -23.89
CA LYS A 414 35.66 53.06 -23.24
C LYS A 414 35.74 52.91 -21.73
N TRP A 415 34.73 52.30 -21.13
CA TRP A 415 34.71 52.04 -19.69
C TRP A 415 35.87 51.15 -19.24
N THR A 416 36.23 50.14 -20.03
CA THR A 416 37.36 49.24 -19.73
C THR A 416 38.68 50.01 -19.72
N ILE A 417 38.90 50.88 -20.71
CA ILE A 417 40.14 51.67 -20.84
C ILE A 417 40.21 52.75 -19.75
N GLU A 418 39.17 53.57 -19.65
CA GLU A 418 39.21 54.83 -18.89
C GLU A 418 38.87 54.63 -17.41
N VAL A 419 37.99 53.68 -17.08
CA VAL A 419 37.46 53.53 -15.72
C VAL A 419 38.02 52.30 -15.02
N LYS A 420 38.00 51.14 -15.69
CA LYS A 420 38.43 49.88 -15.08
C LYS A 420 39.94 49.79 -14.94
N GLU A 421 40.65 49.99 -16.05
CA GLU A 421 42.12 49.82 -16.11
C GLU A 421 42.85 51.17 -15.99
N GLN A 422 42.14 52.30 -16.12
CA GLN A 422 42.67 53.67 -16.02
C GLN A 422 43.95 53.89 -16.84
N LEU A 423 43.96 53.36 -18.05
CA LEU A 423 45.18 53.31 -18.88
C LEU A 423 45.49 54.68 -19.47
N ALA A 424 46.74 55.13 -19.30
CA ALA A 424 47.27 56.22 -20.09
C ALA A 424 47.43 55.80 -21.56
N TYR A 425 47.37 56.74 -22.50
CA TYR A 425 47.46 56.45 -23.94
C TYR A 425 48.71 55.64 -24.31
N GLU A 426 49.85 55.93 -23.69
CA GLU A 426 51.10 55.22 -23.93
C GLU A 426 51.07 53.76 -23.48
N GLU A 427 50.36 53.47 -22.39
CA GLU A 427 50.21 52.12 -21.83
C GLU A 427 49.18 51.32 -22.61
N LEU A 428 48.07 51.96 -23.00
CA LEU A 428 47.05 51.39 -23.86
C LEU A 428 47.68 50.88 -25.16
N LEU A 429 48.49 51.69 -25.86
CA LEU A 429 49.15 51.28 -27.10
C LEU A 429 50.07 50.06 -26.94
N LYS A 430 50.63 49.84 -25.74
CA LYS A 430 51.50 48.70 -25.45
C LYS A 430 50.73 47.40 -25.24
N ILE A 431 49.60 47.45 -24.54
CA ILE A 431 48.87 46.24 -24.12
C ILE A 431 47.64 45.93 -24.99
N TYR A 432 47.11 46.93 -25.69
CA TYR A 432 45.90 46.83 -26.50
C TYR A 432 46.10 45.92 -27.70
N THR A 433 45.53 44.73 -27.59
CA THR A 433 45.62 43.65 -28.58
C THR A 433 44.29 42.91 -28.64
N CYS A 434 44.06 42.11 -29.68
CA CYS A 434 42.89 41.21 -29.72
C CYS A 434 42.85 40.29 -28.49
N LYS A 435 44.01 39.84 -28.00
CA LYS A 435 44.12 39.03 -26.77
C LYS A 435 43.65 39.80 -25.54
N TRP A 436 44.05 41.06 -25.38
CA TRP A 436 43.60 41.92 -24.28
C TRP A 436 42.10 42.20 -24.33
N LEU A 437 41.53 42.42 -25.52
CA LEU A 437 40.08 42.58 -25.70
C LEU A 437 39.32 41.30 -25.31
N ILE A 438 39.83 40.13 -25.70
CA ILE A 438 39.24 38.84 -25.31
C ILE A 438 39.30 38.63 -23.79
N GLN A 439 40.43 38.95 -23.16
CA GLN A 439 40.59 38.87 -21.70
C GLN A 439 39.62 39.79 -20.95
N ASN A 440 39.23 40.91 -21.56
CA ASN A 440 38.26 41.86 -21.02
C ASN A 440 36.81 41.58 -21.45
N GLY A 441 36.51 40.41 -22.02
CA GLY A 441 35.13 40.01 -22.32
C GLY A 441 34.55 40.64 -23.60
N LEU A 442 35.37 41.28 -24.43
CA LEU A 442 34.95 41.97 -25.66
C LEU A 442 35.08 41.11 -26.93
N LYS A 443 35.29 39.79 -26.79
CA LYS A 443 35.42 38.86 -27.94
C LYS A 443 34.22 38.92 -28.89
N THR A 444 33.02 38.69 -28.37
CA THR A 444 31.78 38.62 -29.16
C THR A 444 31.47 39.92 -29.93
N PRO A 445 31.51 41.12 -29.33
CA PRO A 445 31.27 42.35 -30.09
C PRO A 445 32.39 42.64 -31.10
N LEU A 446 33.65 42.33 -30.76
CA LEU A 446 34.80 42.50 -31.67
C LEU A 446 34.65 41.67 -32.94
N GLU A 447 34.27 40.38 -32.80
CA GLU A 447 34.00 39.49 -33.93
C GLU A 447 32.78 39.97 -34.74
N LYS A 448 31.71 40.38 -34.06
CA LYS A 448 30.43 40.72 -34.69
C LYS A 448 30.44 42.02 -35.51
N PHE A 449 31.12 43.07 -35.04
CA PHE A 449 31.02 44.41 -35.65
C PHE A 449 32.32 44.89 -36.31
N TRP A 450 33.47 44.30 -35.97
CA TRP A 450 34.78 44.75 -36.45
C TRP A 450 35.62 43.63 -37.08
N ASN A 451 35.02 42.48 -37.41
CA ASN A 451 35.69 41.35 -38.05
C ASN A 451 37.02 40.96 -37.36
N SER A 452 37.02 40.96 -36.02
CA SER A 452 38.21 40.65 -35.20
C SER A 452 39.36 41.66 -35.29
N SER A 453 39.14 42.84 -35.88
CA SER A 453 40.12 43.92 -35.96
C SER A 453 40.11 44.78 -34.71
N SER A 454 41.08 44.55 -33.82
CA SER A 454 41.26 45.39 -32.61
C SER A 454 41.48 46.86 -32.95
N TYR A 455 42.21 47.14 -34.04
CA TYR A 455 42.40 48.50 -34.56
C TYR A 455 41.09 49.15 -34.98
N ALA A 456 40.25 48.46 -35.78
CA ALA A 456 39.01 49.06 -36.27
C ALA A 456 38.06 49.41 -35.11
N MET A 457 38.03 48.57 -34.07
CA MET A 457 37.25 48.84 -32.86
C MET A 457 37.79 50.06 -32.08
N LEU A 458 39.12 50.21 -31.98
CA LEU A 458 39.74 51.35 -31.29
C LEU A 458 39.57 52.65 -32.07
N ASN A 459 39.75 52.61 -33.39
CA ASN A 459 39.57 53.77 -34.26
C ASN A 459 38.11 54.23 -34.30
N ASP A 460 37.15 53.32 -34.17
CA ASP A 460 35.74 53.71 -34.02
C ASP A 460 35.44 54.37 -32.66
N LEU A 461 36.17 54.02 -31.59
CA LEU A 461 36.04 54.68 -30.29
C LEU A 461 36.74 56.05 -30.26
N TYR A 462 37.92 56.13 -30.86
CA TYR A 462 38.78 57.32 -30.90
C TYR A 462 39.18 57.63 -32.36
N PRO A 463 38.26 58.23 -33.16
CA PRO A 463 38.49 58.46 -34.58
C PRO A 463 39.75 59.29 -34.84
N ASN A 464 40.63 58.77 -35.70
CA ASN A 464 41.86 59.42 -36.16
C ASN A 464 42.88 59.77 -35.06
N GLN A 465 42.72 59.24 -33.85
CA GLN A 465 43.68 59.50 -32.76
C GLN A 465 44.89 58.57 -32.78
N PHE A 466 44.75 57.36 -33.34
CA PHE A 466 45.82 56.35 -33.39
C PHE A 466 46.00 55.82 -34.79
N SER A 467 47.25 55.64 -35.24
CA SER A 467 47.54 54.95 -36.50
C SER A 467 47.70 53.44 -36.28
N LYS A 468 47.42 52.65 -37.32
CA LYS A 468 47.50 51.18 -37.25
C LYS A 468 48.89 50.68 -36.82
N ASP A 469 49.95 51.38 -37.24
CA ASP A 469 51.35 51.05 -36.94
C ASP A 469 51.73 51.33 -35.46
N MET A 470 50.95 52.14 -34.74
CA MET A 470 51.21 52.46 -33.33
C MET A 470 50.89 51.29 -32.38
N LEU A 471 49.98 50.41 -32.77
CA LEU A 471 49.55 49.26 -31.97
C LEU A 471 50.54 48.11 -32.07
N ASN A 472 50.95 47.56 -30.92
CA ASN A 472 51.91 46.47 -30.84
C ASN A 472 51.55 45.23 -31.69
N GLY A 473 50.27 44.91 -31.84
CA GLY A 473 49.81 43.79 -32.67
C GLY A 473 49.97 43.97 -34.19
N TYR A 474 50.27 45.18 -34.66
CA TYR A 474 50.35 45.53 -36.08
C TYR A 474 51.72 46.07 -36.52
N ARG A 475 52.68 46.23 -35.59
CA ARG A 475 54.04 46.76 -35.85
C ARG A 475 54.89 45.96 -36.85
N TYR A 476 54.45 44.77 -37.29
CA TYR A 476 55.21 43.90 -38.19
C TYR A 476 54.88 44.03 -39.69
N LEU A 477 53.89 44.84 -40.09
CA LEU A 477 53.46 44.92 -41.50
C LEU A 477 54.30 45.88 -42.38
N LYS A 478 55.30 46.57 -41.82
CA LYS A 478 56.11 47.58 -42.53
C LYS A 478 57.60 47.28 -42.64
N LYS A 479 58.01 46.00 -42.52
CA LYS A 479 59.38 45.55 -42.86
C LYS A 479 59.46 44.81 -44.21
N GLY A 480 58.63 45.22 -45.17
CA GLY A 480 58.65 44.67 -46.53
C GLY A 480 58.18 45.69 -47.54
N CYS A 481 59.00 46.71 -47.79
CA CYS A 481 59.03 47.47 -49.05
C CYS A 481 60.21 48.45 -49.00
N THR A 482 61.38 47.98 -49.44
CA THR A 482 62.42 48.80 -50.09
C THR A 482 63.45 47.87 -50.75
N LYS A 483 63.72 48.15 -52.04
CA LYS A 483 64.68 47.54 -53.00
C LYS A 483 64.16 46.30 -53.74
N ASN A 484 64.03 46.27 -55.07
CA ASN A 484 64.52 47.12 -56.16
C ASN A 484 63.40 47.57 -57.09
#